data_AF-A0A971T1W0-F1
#
_entry.id   AF-A0A971T1W0-F1
#
_cell.length_a   1.000
_cell.length_b   1.000
_cell.length_c   1.000
_cell.angle_alpha   90.00
_cell.angle_beta   90.00
_cell.angle_gamma   90.00
#
_symmetry.space_group_name_H-M   'P 1'
#
loop_
_entity.id
_entity.type
_entity.pdbx_description
1 polymer ?
#
loop_
_entity_poly.entity_id
_entity_poly.type
_entity_poly.pdbx_seq_one_letter_code
_entity_poly.pdbx_strand_id
1 'polypeptide(L)'
;MTRLALTIRFLFFCLFFGVGAGAMTLAILAEPELRDFYLSRRALDEVYAQNEIIKDLTDQYVARIELIEREPNVLDRVRILAFNQPPQREDTVFPRGDDAQLGQQTQALFEMLEAREIAPRPLPDWLMRCLEPNIRRALFLAGAGLAMLTFIFFGSSRRTAEDM
;
A
#
# COMPACT_ATOMS: atom_id res chain seq x y z
N MET A 1 -48.16 -18.48 21.35
CA MET A 1 -47.17 -17.48 21.83
C MET A 1 -45.75 -18.04 21.96
N THR A 2 -45.56 -19.36 22.12
CA THR A 2 -44.24 -19.99 22.28
C THR A 2 -43.34 -19.93 21.04
N ARG A 3 -43.87 -20.05 19.83
CA ARG A 3 -43.08 -20.00 18.58
C ARG A 3 -42.45 -18.63 18.29
N LEU A 4 -43.17 -17.55 18.61
CA LEU A 4 -42.72 -16.17 18.38
C LEU A 4 -41.56 -15.79 19.34
N ALA A 5 -41.66 -16.24 20.60
CA ALA A 5 -40.56 -16.13 21.56
C ALA A 5 -39.33 -16.93 21.12
N LEU A 6 -39.52 -18.13 20.56
CA LEU A 6 -38.44 -18.98 20.04
C LEU A 6 -37.72 -18.35 18.85
N THR A 7 -38.45 -17.74 17.91
CA THR A 7 -37.85 -17.05 16.76
C THR A 7 -37.08 -15.80 17.14
N ILE A 8 -37.59 -15.00 18.09
CA ILE A 8 -36.88 -13.82 18.60
C ILE A 8 -35.58 -14.24 19.29
N ARG A 9 -35.65 -15.29 20.11
CA ARG A 9 -34.51 -15.90 20.79
C ARG A 9 -33.44 -16.38 19.81
N PHE A 10 -33.85 -17.00 18.70
CA PHE A 10 -32.96 -17.43 17.63
C PHE A 10 -32.31 -16.26 16.88
N LEU A 11 -33.06 -15.20 16.57
CA LEU A 11 -32.51 -14.01 15.91
C LEU A 11 -31.44 -13.31 16.76
N PHE A 12 -31.68 -13.14 18.07
CA PHE A 12 -30.67 -12.61 18.97
C PHE A 12 -29.45 -13.52 19.08
N PHE A 13 -29.66 -14.84 19.12
CA PHE A 13 -28.55 -15.80 19.08
C PHE A 13 -27.69 -15.60 17.83
N CYS A 14 -28.29 -15.54 16.64
CA CYS A 14 -27.54 -15.30 15.39
C CYS A 14 -26.81 -13.95 15.39
N LEU A 15 -27.43 -12.89 15.91
CA LEU A 15 -26.83 -11.56 15.95
C LEU A 15 -25.62 -11.53 16.88
N PHE A 16 -25.77 -11.97 18.13
CA PHE A 16 -24.68 -11.97 19.10
C PHE A 16 -23.58 -12.98 18.72
N PHE A 17 -23.96 -14.17 18.26
CA PHE A 17 -22.99 -15.16 17.79
C PHE A 17 -22.24 -14.66 16.56
N GLY A 18 -22.91 -14.05 15.59
CA GLY A 18 -22.29 -13.50 14.39
C GLY A 18 -21.30 -12.37 14.71
N VAL A 19 -21.69 -11.45 15.60
CA VAL A 19 -20.80 -10.37 16.05
C VAL A 19 -19.60 -10.92 16.84
N GLY A 20 -19.83 -11.90 17.72
CA GLY A 20 -18.77 -12.53 18.51
C GLY A 20 -17.78 -13.34 17.64
N ALA A 21 -18.31 -14.19 16.76
CA ALA A 21 -17.52 -14.97 15.81
C ALA A 21 -16.75 -14.04 14.86
N GLY A 22 -17.41 -13.02 14.32
CA GLY A 22 -16.79 -11.99 13.47
C GLY A 22 -15.64 -11.28 14.17
N ALA A 23 -15.82 -10.88 15.44
CA ALA A 23 -14.78 -10.25 16.25
C ALA A 23 -13.58 -11.19 16.48
N MET A 24 -13.83 -12.48 16.76
CA MET A 24 -12.77 -13.47 16.93
C MET A 24 -12.02 -13.74 15.61
N THR A 25 -12.72 -13.90 14.49
CA THR A 25 -12.09 -14.09 13.19
C THR A 25 -11.27 -12.88 12.79
N LEU A 26 -11.78 -11.66 13.03
CA LEU A 26 -11.03 -10.44 12.74
C LEU A 26 -9.78 -10.32 13.62
N ALA A 27 -9.88 -10.65 14.91
CA ALA A 27 -8.75 -10.62 15.83
C ALA A 27 -7.63 -11.62 15.45
N ILE A 28 -8.01 -12.80 14.93
CA ILE A 28 -7.06 -13.82 14.46
C ILE A 28 -6.47 -13.43 13.10
N LEU A 29 -7.28 -12.94 12.17
CA LEU A 29 -6.86 -12.66 10.80
C LEU A 29 -6.10 -11.33 10.66
N ALA A 30 -6.32 -10.39 11.59
CA ALA A 30 -5.67 -9.08 11.59
C ALA A 30 -4.14 -9.20 11.56
N GLU A 31 -3.56 -10.24 12.16
CA GLU A 31 -2.13 -10.52 12.14
C GLU A 31 -1.89 -12.04 12.04
N PRO A 32 -1.18 -12.55 11.00
CA PRO A 32 -0.36 -11.84 10.02
C PRO A 32 -1.05 -11.49 8.70
N GLU A 33 -2.13 -12.18 8.30
CA GLU A 33 -2.63 -12.15 6.90
C GLU A 33 -3.07 -10.78 6.40
N LEU A 34 -3.89 -10.06 7.17
CA LEU A 34 -4.36 -8.72 6.76
C LEU A 34 -3.19 -7.73 6.68
N ARG A 35 -2.27 -7.79 7.65
CA ARG A 35 -1.06 -6.96 7.64
C ARG A 35 -0.22 -7.26 6.41
N ASP A 36 0.05 -8.53 6.13
CA ASP A 36 0.89 -8.97 5.02
C ASP A 36 0.25 -8.65 3.67
N PHE A 37 -1.07 -8.79 3.56
CA PHE A 37 -1.81 -8.39 2.36
C PHE A 37 -1.66 -6.89 2.07
N TYR A 38 -1.83 -6.03 3.07
CA TYR A 38 -1.66 -4.59 2.88
C TYR A 38 -0.20 -4.18 2.66
N LEU A 39 0.77 -4.85 3.30
CA LEU A 39 2.19 -4.62 3.05
C LEU A 39 2.62 -5.08 1.65
N SER A 40 2.15 -6.25 1.20
CA SER A 40 2.40 -6.75 -0.15
C SER A 40 1.77 -5.82 -1.19
N ARG A 41 0.53 -5.38 -0.97
CA ARG A 41 -0.14 -4.41 -1.85
C ARG A 41 0.67 -3.11 -1.98
N ARG A 42 1.23 -2.62 -0.88
CA ARG A 42 2.12 -1.44 -0.90
C ARG A 42 3.39 -1.68 -1.70
N ALA A 43 4.04 -2.82 -1.50
CA ALA A 43 5.24 -3.16 -2.26
C ALA A 43 4.94 -3.24 -3.77
N LEU A 44 3.76 -3.76 -4.14
CA LEU A 44 3.28 -3.77 -5.52
C LEU A 44 3.06 -2.36 -6.06
N ASP A 45 2.34 -1.50 -5.34
CA ASP A 45 2.06 -0.12 -5.77
C ASP A 45 3.36 0.69 -5.97
N GLU A 46 4.35 0.49 -5.08
CA GLU A 46 5.68 1.10 -5.21
C GLU A 46 6.40 0.64 -6.48
N VAL A 47 6.41 -0.67 -6.74
CA VAL A 47 7.01 -1.24 -7.95
C VAL A 47 6.30 -0.74 -9.21
N TYR A 48 4.97 -0.56 -9.20
CA TYR A 48 4.25 0.02 -10.34
C TYR A 48 4.63 1.48 -10.58
N ALA A 49 4.72 2.29 -9.52
CA ALA A 49 5.13 3.69 -9.63
C ALA A 49 6.55 3.82 -10.19
N GLN A 50 7.49 3.00 -9.69
CA GLN A 50 8.87 2.97 -10.19
C GLN A 50 8.93 2.52 -11.65
N ASN A 51 8.15 1.51 -12.04
CA ASN A 51 8.07 1.08 -13.44
C ASN A 51 7.52 2.16 -14.36
N GLU A 52 6.54 2.94 -13.92
CA GLU A 52 5.99 4.05 -14.69
C GLU A 52 7.05 5.14 -14.90
N ILE A 53 7.83 5.47 -13.86
CA ILE A 53 8.95 6.41 -13.95
C ILE A 53 10.02 5.91 -14.92
N ILE A 54 10.43 4.64 -14.82
CA ILE A 54 11.43 4.04 -15.72
C ILE A 54 10.93 4.07 -17.16
N LYS A 55 9.65 3.80 -17.38
CA LYS A 55 9.05 3.83 -18.71
C LYS A 55 9.06 5.24 -19.30
N ASP A 56 8.63 6.24 -18.53
CA ASP A 56 8.66 7.65 -18.95
C ASP A 56 10.09 8.11 -19.29
N LEU A 57 11.07 7.77 -18.43
CA LEU A 57 12.48 8.05 -18.69
C LEU A 57 12.96 7.35 -19.96
N THR A 58 12.58 6.10 -20.18
CA THR A 58 12.95 5.33 -21.38
C THR A 58 12.38 5.99 -22.62
N ASP A 59 11.10 6.39 -22.61
CA ASP A 59 10.46 7.07 -23.73
C ASP A 59 11.13 8.42 -24.03
N GLN A 60 11.52 9.18 -22.99
CA GLN A 60 12.31 10.40 -23.15
C GLN A 60 13.69 10.14 -23.76
N TYR A 61 14.40 9.08 -23.34
CA TYR A 61 15.70 8.73 -23.90
C TYR A 61 15.59 8.28 -25.35
N VAL A 62 14.60 7.48 -25.70
CA VAL A 62 14.35 7.05 -27.09
C VAL A 62 14.09 8.26 -27.98
N ALA A 63 13.24 9.20 -27.55
CA ALA A 63 12.98 10.43 -28.31
C ALA A 63 14.26 11.28 -28.49
N ARG A 64 15.13 11.34 -27.48
CA ARG A 64 16.41 12.05 -27.57
C ARG A 64 17.39 11.35 -28.51
N ILE A 65 17.45 10.01 -28.51
CA ILE A 65 18.28 9.23 -29.43
C ILE A 65 17.80 9.43 -30.87
N GLU A 66 16.50 9.39 -31.12
CA GLU A 66 15.94 9.63 -32.45
C GLU A 66 16.25 11.06 -32.96
N LEU A 67 16.20 12.06 -32.07
CA LEU A 67 16.61 13.43 -32.42
C LEU A 67 18.09 13.50 -32.80
N ILE A 68 18.95 12.79 -32.08
CA ILE A 68 20.38 12.68 -32.36
C ILE A 68 20.64 12.00 -33.71
N GLU A 69 19.90 10.92 -34.04
CA GLU A 69 20.03 10.23 -35.32
C GLU A 69 19.61 11.12 -36.49
N ARG A 70 18.56 11.93 -36.31
CA ARG A 70 18.09 12.89 -37.32
C ARG A 70 19.00 14.11 -37.46
N GLU A 71 19.60 14.57 -36.37
CA GLU A 71 20.46 15.76 -36.35
C GLU A 71 21.84 15.46 -35.72
N PRO A 72 22.82 14.98 -36.51
CA PRO A 72 24.14 14.61 -35.99
C PRO A 72 24.93 15.80 -35.40
N ASN A 73 24.57 17.05 -35.77
CA ASN A 73 25.15 18.26 -35.17
C ASN A 73 24.74 18.47 -33.70
N VAL A 74 23.66 17.83 -33.24
CA VAL A 74 23.23 17.86 -31.83
C VAL A 74 24.15 17.00 -30.97
N LEU A 75 24.67 15.90 -31.52
CA LEU A 75 25.65 15.03 -30.86
C LEU A 75 26.92 15.80 -30.50
N ASP A 76 27.38 16.69 -31.39
CA ASP A 76 28.56 17.53 -31.14
C ASP A 76 28.32 18.51 -29.98
N ARG A 77 27.11 19.07 -29.84
CA ARG A 77 26.78 19.96 -28.70
C ARG A 77 26.63 19.18 -27.40
N VAL A 78 25.99 18.01 -27.44
CA VAL A 78 25.83 17.13 -26.26
C VAL A 78 27.18 16.60 -25.81
N ARG A 79 28.10 16.28 -26.72
CA ARG A 79 29.47 15.84 -26.37
C ARG A 79 30.23 16.90 -25.57
N ILE A 80 30.07 18.16 -25.94
CA ILE A 80 30.70 19.30 -25.25
C ILE A 80 30.07 19.50 -23.87
N LEU A 81 28.73 19.47 -23.78
CA LEU A 81 27.99 19.74 -22.55
C LEU A 81 28.03 18.58 -21.54
N ALA A 82 27.92 17.34 -21.98
CA ALA A 82 27.81 16.17 -21.10
C ALA A 82 29.16 15.53 -20.77
N PHE A 83 30.13 15.58 -21.70
CA PHE A 83 31.42 14.92 -21.54
C PHE A 83 32.61 15.89 -21.42
N ASN A 84 32.35 17.20 -21.45
CA ASN A 84 33.37 18.27 -21.41
C ASN A 84 34.50 18.04 -22.44
N GLN A 85 34.19 17.37 -23.54
CA GLN A 85 35.13 17.10 -24.63
C GLN A 85 35.00 18.23 -25.66
N PRO A 86 36.04 19.05 -25.86
CA PRO A 86 35.99 20.09 -26.88
C PRO A 86 35.89 19.44 -28.27
N PRO A 87 35.13 20.05 -29.19
CA PRO A 87 35.01 19.52 -30.53
C PRO A 87 36.35 19.71 -31.26
N GLN A 88 36.72 18.71 -32.06
CA GLN A 88 37.87 18.75 -32.95
C GLN A 88 37.53 19.65 -34.17
N ARG A 89 37.31 20.94 -33.95
CA ARG A 89 37.24 21.95 -35.04
C ARG A 89 38.03 23.17 -34.61
N GLU A 90 39.01 23.53 -35.44
CA GLU A 90 40.05 24.52 -35.14
C GLU A 90 39.53 25.96 -34.98
N ASP A 91 38.29 26.27 -35.40
CA ASP A 91 37.86 27.67 -35.61
C ASP A 91 36.52 28.09 -34.98
N THR A 92 35.99 27.38 -33.96
CA THR A 92 34.74 27.81 -33.31
C THR A 92 34.84 27.91 -31.80
N VAL A 93 34.75 29.14 -31.27
CA VAL A 93 34.57 29.42 -29.85
C VAL A 93 33.15 29.02 -29.45
N PHE A 94 33.01 27.90 -28.76
CA PHE A 94 31.72 27.49 -28.18
C PHE A 94 31.44 28.28 -26.89
N PRO A 95 30.21 28.79 -26.68
CA PRO A 95 29.84 29.39 -25.40
C PRO A 95 29.82 28.28 -24.35
N ARG A 96 30.66 28.41 -23.31
CA ARG A 96 30.59 27.56 -22.12
C ARG A 96 29.26 27.85 -21.44
N GLY A 97 28.33 26.90 -21.50
CA GLY A 97 27.14 26.91 -20.67
C GLY A 97 27.55 26.82 -19.20
N ASP A 98 26.79 27.46 -18.33
CA ASP A 98 27.11 27.59 -16.90
C ASP A 98 26.88 26.24 -16.20
N ASP A 99 27.91 25.39 -16.17
CA ASP A 99 27.89 24.01 -15.64
C ASP A 99 27.31 23.91 -14.22
N ALA A 100 27.42 24.99 -13.43
CA ALA A 100 26.86 25.09 -12.09
C ALA A 100 25.32 25.07 -12.06
N GLN A 101 24.65 25.68 -13.06
CA GLN A 101 23.19 25.72 -13.12
C GLN A 101 22.60 24.36 -13.50
N LEU A 102 23.25 23.63 -14.42
CA LEU A 102 22.83 22.30 -14.83
C LEU A 102 23.00 21.28 -13.70
N GLY A 103 24.11 21.36 -12.95
CA GLY A 103 24.35 20.55 -11.76
C GLY A 103 23.30 20.80 -10.67
N GLN A 104 22.94 22.07 -10.43
CA GLN A 104 21.89 22.43 -9.47
C GLN A 104 20.50 21.94 -9.91
N GLN A 105 20.17 22.02 -11.20
CA GLN A 105 18.89 21.51 -11.70
C GLN A 105 18.80 19.98 -11.63
N THR A 106 19.90 19.27 -11.86
CA THR A 106 19.94 17.81 -11.69
C THR A 106 19.84 17.41 -10.22
N GLN A 107 20.56 18.07 -9.32
CA GLN A 107 20.42 17.83 -7.88
C GLN A 107 19.03 18.16 -7.35
N ALA A 108 18.41 19.26 -7.80
CA ALA A 108 17.03 19.57 -7.45
C ALA A 108 16.04 18.52 -7.95
N LEU A 109 16.26 17.94 -9.13
CA LEU A 109 15.44 16.83 -9.63
C LEU A 109 15.62 15.57 -8.78
N PHE A 110 16.86 15.22 -8.40
CA PHE A 110 17.11 14.09 -7.50
C PHE A 110 16.49 14.29 -6.11
N GLU A 111 16.61 15.49 -5.52
CA GLU A 111 15.94 15.82 -4.26
C GLU A 111 14.41 15.79 -4.39
N MET A 112 13.85 16.25 -5.50
CA MET A 112 12.41 16.17 -5.75
C MET A 112 11.93 14.73 -5.95
N LEU A 113 12.76 13.86 -6.55
CA LEU A 113 12.49 12.43 -6.69
C LEU A 113 12.54 11.74 -5.33
N GLU A 114 13.59 11.98 -4.54
CA GLU A 114 13.72 11.44 -3.18
C GLU A 114 12.61 11.96 -2.25
N ALA A 115 12.24 13.23 -2.34
CA ALA A 115 11.15 13.81 -1.54
C ALA A 115 9.76 13.29 -1.96
N ARG A 116 9.58 12.91 -3.22
CA ARG A 116 8.33 12.35 -3.75
C ARG A 116 8.18 10.86 -3.45
N GLU A 117 9.27 10.13 -3.28
CA GLU A 117 9.29 8.68 -3.05
C GLU A 117 8.83 8.25 -1.64
N ILE A 118 8.78 9.12 -0.62
CA ILE A 118 8.75 8.62 0.78
C ILE A 118 7.68 9.28 1.66
N ALA A 119 6.46 9.44 1.16
CA ALA A 119 5.30 9.53 2.04
C ALA A 119 4.56 8.18 2.02
N PRO A 120 4.96 7.19 2.85
CA PRO A 120 4.26 5.92 2.91
C PRO A 120 2.79 6.20 3.24
N ARG A 121 1.87 5.83 2.34
CA ARG A 121 0.42 5.92 2.60
C ARG A 121 0.16 5.23 3.94
N PRO A 122 -0.37 5.91 4.97
CA PRO A 122 -0.55 5.31 6.29
C PRO A 122 -1.49 4.11 6.20
N LEU A 123 -1.34 3.13 7.12
CA LEU A 123 -2.30 2.03 7.18
C LEU A 123 -3.64 2.67 7.56
N PRO A 124 -4.77 2.17 7.07
CA PRO A 124 -6.05 2.74 7.46
C PRO A 124 -6.20 2.65 8.99
N ASP A 125 -6.63 3.74 9.62
CA ASP A 125 -6.59 3.91 11.08
C ASP A 125 -7.34 2.80 11.84
N TRP A 126 -8.40 2.25 11.24
CA TRP A 126 -9.15 1.14 11.83
C TRP A 126 -8.30 -0.14 11.95
N LEU A 127 -7.42 -0.40 10.98
CA LEU A 127 -6.55 -1.58 10.97
C LEU A 127 -5.39 -1.40 11.95
N MET A 128 -4.82 -0.19 12.04
CA MET A 128 -3.84 0.17 13.07
C MET A 128 -4.39 -0.09 14.48
N ARG A 129 -5.66 0.28 14.74
CA ARG A 129 -6.33 0.01 16.02
C ARG A 129 -6.56 -1.48 16.27
N CYS A 130 -6.90 -2.26 15.24
CA CYS A 130 -7.08 -3.71 15.38
C CYS A 130 -5.75 -4.48 15.56
N LEU A 131 -4.65 -3.94 15.04
CA LEU A 131 -3.31 -4.50 15.18
C LEU A 131 -2.71 -4.29 16.58
N GLU A 132 -3.25 -3.39 17.38
CA GLU A 132 -2.74 -3.13 18.73
C GLU A 132 -2.96 -4.37 19.63
N PRO A 133 -1.90 -4.92 20.26
CA PRO A 133 -1.97 -6.23 20.93
C PRO A 133 -2.96 -6.25 22.10
N ASN A 134 -3.15 -5.10 22.75
CA ASN A 134 -4.11 -4.93 23.85
C ASN A 134 -5.55 -4.96 23.34
N ILE A 135 -5.83 -4.22 22.26
CA ILE A 135 -7.15 -4.17 21.63
C ILE A 135 -7.51 -5.54 21.04
N ARG A 136 -6.56 -6.22 20.41
CA ARG A 136 -6.75 -7.57 19.87
C ARG A 136 -7.14 -8.57 20.95
N ARG A 137 -6.40 -8.61 22.07
CA ARG A 137 -6.71 -9.51 23.19
C ARG A 137 -8.07 -9.19 23.79
N ALA A 138 -8.39 -7.91 23.97
CA ALA A 138 -9.69 -7.47 24.45
C ALA A 138 -10.83 -7.86 23.49
N LEU A 139 -10.63 -7.70 22.17
CA LEU A 139 -11.61 -8.07 21.15
C LEU A 139 -11.82 -9.57 21.08
N PHE A 140 -10.76 -10.35 21.20
CA PHE A 140 -10.82 -11.81 21.26
C PHE A 140 -11.54 -12.30 22.53
N LEU A 141 -11.19 -11.75 23.70
CA LEU A 141 -11.84 -12.06 24.98
C LEU A 141 -13.31 -11.65 25.00
N ALA A 142 -13.63 -10.47 24.46
CA ALA A 142 -15.00 -10.00 24.32
C ALA A 142 -15.82 -10.89 23.38
N GLY A 143 -15.25 -11.26 22.23
CA GLY A 143 -15.88 -12.20 21.28
C GLY A 143 -16.09 -13.58 21.87
N ALA A 144 -15.08 -14.14 22.55
CA ALA A 144 -15.17 -15.42 23.25
C ALA A 144 -16.21 -15.39 24.37
N GLY A 145 -16.21 -14.32 25.17
CA GLY A 145 -17.17 -14.11 26.24
C GLY A 145 -18.60 -13.99 25.70
N LEU A 146 -18.80 -13.24 24.62
CA LEU A 146 -20.10 -13.10 23.97
C LEU A 146 -20.57 -14.45 23.38
N ALA A 147 -19.69 -15.20 22.73
CA ALA A 147 -20.00 -16.55 22.24
C ALA A 147 -20.37 -17.49 23.40
N MET A 148 -19.59 -17.50 24.47
CA MET A 148 -19.88 -18.33 25.66
C MET A 148 -21.21 -17.95 26.31
N LEU A 149 -21.48 -16.64 26.43
CA LEU A 149 -22.72 -16.12 27.01
C LEU A 149 -23.92 -16.47 26.11
N THR A 150 -23.77 -16.39 24.78
CA THR A 150 -24.83 -16.85 23.87
C THR A 150 -25.08 -18.36 23.99
N PHE A 151 -24.05 -19.19 24.12
CA PHE A 151 -24.22 -20.63 24.34
C PHE A 151 -24.90 -20.96 25.69
N ILE A 152 -24.55 -20.26 26.77
CA ILE A 152 -25.16 -20.47 28.09
C ILE A 152 -26.64 -20.06 28.06
N PHE A 153 -26.92 -18.85 27.57
CA PHE A 153 -28.26 -18.28 27.59
C PHE A 153 -29.19 -18.88 26.57
N PHE A 154 -28.70 -19.28 25.39
CA PHE A 154 -29.52 -19.77 24.27
C PHE A 154 -29.37 -21.26 23.98
N GLY A 155 -28.21 -21.87 24.29
CA GLY A 155 -27.92 -23.29 24.07
C GLY A 155 -28.49 -24.24 25.13
N SER A 156 -28.87 -23.74 26.32
CA SER A 156 -29.59 -24.51 27.34
C SER A 156 -31.07 -24.65 27.01
N SER A 157 -31.41 -25.13 25.82
CA SER A 157 -32.73 -25.71 25.60
C SER A 157 -32.72 -27.07 26.31
N ARG A 158 -33.11 -27.08 27.60
CA ARG A 158 -33.31 -28.32 28.35
C ARG A 158 -34.07 -29.31 27.47
N ARG A 159 -33.48 -30.49 27.28
CA ARG A 159 -34.18 -31.74 27.07
C ARG A 159 -35.32 -31.82 28.10
N THR A 160 -36.52 -31.50 27.66
CA THR A 160 -37.77 -31.93 28.28
C THR A 160 -38.65 -32.42 27.15
N ALA A 161 -38.26 -33.55 26.60
CA ALA A 161 -39.09 -34.52 25.91
C ALA A 161 -38.14 -35.67 25.53
N GLU A 162 -38.50 -36.91 25.89
CA GLU A 162 -37.81 -38.15 25.50
C GLU A 162 -36.49 -38.45 26.24
N ASP A 163 -36.60 -38.90 27.50
CA ASP A 163 -36.35 -40.31 27.81
C ASP A 163 -36.64 -40.60 29.29
N MET A 164 -37.62 -41.49 29.50
CA MET A 164 -38.24 -42.04 30.73
C MET A 164 -39.38 -41.25 31.38
#